data_AF-A0A1H9C9U0-F1
#
_entry.id   AF-A0A1H9C9U0-F1
#
_cell.length_a   1.000
_cell.length_b   1.000
_cell.length_c   1.000
_cell.angle_alpha   90.00
_cell.angle_beta   90.00
_cell.angle_gamma   90.00
#
_symmetry.space_group_name_H-M   'P 1'
#
loop_
_entity.id
_entity.type
_entity.pdbx_description
1 polymer ?
#
loop_
_entity_poly.entity_id
_entity_poly.type
_entity_poly.pdbx_seq_one_letter_code
_entity_poly.pdbx_strand_id
1 'polypeptide(L)' 'MFVRLVALGLLGLSGVFAFLFHVMHVRWRDCFDAMGRCFDVQSGVVYQQQSGLVWGLLTAATFAGAIIVILLSWKRG' A
#
# COMPACT_ATOMS: atom_id res chain seq x y z
N MET A 1 -10.29 -12.09 21.22
CA MET A 1 -8.90 -12.41 20.80
C MET A 1 -8.75 -12.41 19.27
N PHE A 2 -9.55 -13.20 18.55
CA PHE A 2 -9.50 -13.31 17.07
C PHE A 2 -9.56 -11.97 16.31
N VAL A 3 -10.49 -11.07 16.66
CA VAL A 3 -10.65 -9.76 15.98
C VAL A 3 -9.41 -8.86 16.09
N ARG A 4 -8.68 -8.95 17.21
CA ARG A 4 -7.44 -8.20 17.42
C ARG A 4 -6.31 -8.73 16.54
N LEU A 5 -6.24 -10.05 16.35
CA LEU A 5 -5.27 -10.67 15.44
C LEU A 5 -5.55 -10.27 13.99
N VAL A 6 -6.82 -10.23 13.57
CA VAL A 6 -7.20 -9.75 12.23
C VAL A 6 -6.81 -8.29 12.03
N ALA A 7 -7.08 -7.42 13.00
CA ALA A 7 -6.68 -6.01 12.94
C ALA A 7 -5.15 -5.85 12.83
N LEU A 8 -4.38 -6.60 13.63
CA LEU A 8 -2.92 -6.59 13.55
C LEU A 8 -2.41 -7.09 12.20
N GLY A 9 -3.03 -8.15 11.65
CA GLY A 9 -2.70 -8.66 10.32
C GLY A 9 -2.96 -7.63 9.22
N LEU A 10 -4.10 -6.93 9.27
CA LEU A 10 -4.43 -5.86 8.32
C LEU A 10 -3.48 -4.66 8.44
N LEU A 11 -3.09 -4.27 9.66
CA LEU A 11 -2.09 -3.22 9.87
C LEU A 11 -0.73 -3.61 9.31
N GLY A 12 -0.28 -4.85 9.55
CA GLY A 12 0.96 -5.36 8.99
C GLY A 12 0.94 -5.35 7.47
N LEU A 13 -0.16 -5.82 6.87
CA LEU A 13 -0.32 -5.84 5.41
C LEU A 13 -0.34 -4.43 4.82
N SER A 14 -1.02 -3.49 5.48
CA SER A 14 -1.01 -2.08 5.11
C SER A 14 0.40 -1.50 5.11
N GLY A 15 1.22 -1.82 6.11
CA GLY A 15 2.63 -1.41 6.14
C GLY A 15 3.45 -1.96 4.96
N VAL A 16 3.27 -3.24 4.62
CA VAL A 16 3.94 -3.86 3.47
C VAL A 16 3.51 -3.18 2.16
N PHE A 17 2.22 -2.95 1.97
CA PHE A 17 1.72 -2.27 0.78
C PHE A 17 2.15 -0.81 0.71
N ALA A 18 2.24 -0.12 1.85
CA ALA A 18 2.72 1.26 1.90
C ALA A 18 4.19 1.33 1.48
N PHE A 19 5.00 0.37 1.93
CA PHE A 19 6.39 0.25 1.51
C PHE A 19 6.51 0.00 0.00
N LEU A 20 5.70 -0.91 -0.54
CA LEU A 20 5.68 -1.18 -1.99
C LEU A 20 5.19 0.03 -2.79
N PHE A 21 4.18 0.76 -2.30
CA PHE A 21 3.75 2.02 -2.90
C PHE A 21 4.89 3.04 -2.93
N HIS A 22 5.65 3.16 -1.85
CA HIS A 22 6.79 4.07 -1.81
C HIS A 22 7.86 3.67 -2.83
N VAL A 23 8.26 2.40 -2.86
CA VAL A 23 9.30 1.88 -3.76
C VAL A 23 8.89 1.95 -5.22
N MET A 24 7.63 1.62 -5.55
CA MET A 24 7.16 1.50 -6.94
C MET A 24 6.60 2.80 -7.50
N HIS A 25 6.16 3.74 -6.65
CA HIS A 25 5.50 4.98 -7.07
C HIS A 25 6.19 6.23 -6.55
N VAL A 26 6.20 6.44 -5.22
CA VAL A 26 6.62 7.73 -4.63
C VAL A 26 8.07 8.05 -4.96
N ARG A 27 8.95 7.05 -4.94
CA ARG A 27 10.36 7.20 -5.31
C ARG A 27 10.57 7.68 -6.75
N TRP A 28 9.68 7.31 -7.67
CA TRP A 28 9.83 7.54 -9.12
C TRP A 28 8.81 8.53 -9.68
N ARG A 29 8.04 9.20 -8.81
CA ARG A 29 6.92 10.08 -9.17
C ARG A 29 7.29 11.18 -10.16
N ASP A 30 8.52 11.68 -10.10
CA ASP A 30 9.01 12.77 -10.96
C ASP A 30 9.71 12.26 -12.24
N CYS A 31 9.83 10.94 -12.41
CA CYS A 31 10.48 10.30 -13.57
C CYS A 31 9.49 9.75 -14.62
N PHE A 32 8.22 9.57 -14.25
CA PHE A 32 7.24 8.95 -15.15
C PHE A 32 7.02 9.78 -16.43
N ASP A 33 7.11 9.11 -17.58
CA ASP A 33 6.81 9.69 -18.88
C ASP A 33 5.29 9.86 -19.11
N ALA A 34 4.89 10.35 -20.29
CA ALA A 34 3.48 10.49 -20.67
C ALA A 34 2.69 9.16 -20.67
N MET A 35 3.39 8.02 -20.71
CA MET A 35 2.81 6.68 -20.65
C MET A 35 2.84 6.09 -19.23
N GLY A 36 3.30 6.86 -18.24
CA GLY A 36 3.40 6.44 -16.85
C GLY A 36 4.51 5.43 -16.58
N ARG A 37 5.61 5.46 -17.33
CA ARG A 37 6.75 4.54 -17.17
C ARG A 37 8.01 5.32 -16.79
N CYS A 38 8.83 4.74 -15.91
CA CYS A 38 10.15 5.24 -15.56
C CYS A 38 11.15 4.10 -15.69
N PHE A 39 12.22 4.31 -16.46
CA PHE A 39 13.30 3.33 -16.60
C PHE A 39 14.44 3.68 -15.65
N ASP A 40 14.76 2.77 -14.73
CA ASP A 40 15.93 2.88 -13.88
C ASP A 40 17.15 2.25 -14.56
N VAL A 41 18.08 3.09 -15.00
CA VAL A 41 19.31 2.67 -15.66
C VAL A 41 20.23 1.83 -14.76
N GLN A 42 20.12 1.97 -13.42
CA GLN A 42 20.99 1.25 -12.49
C GLN A 42 20.55 -0.20 -12.31
N SER A 43 19.23 -0.43 -12.17
CA SER A 43 18.67 -1.77 -11.99
C SER A 43 18.19 -2.43 -13.29
N GLY A 44 18.06 -1.66 -14.39
CA GLY A 44 17.49 -2.14 -15.65
C GLY A 44 15.98 -2.40 -15.58
N VAL A 45 15.30 -1.88 -14.54
CA VAL A 45 13.87 -2.13 -14.30
C VAL A 45 13.02 -0.97 -14.83
N VAL A 46 11.88 -1.30 -15.42
CA VAL A 46 10.84 -0.34 -15.78
C VAL A 46 9.79 -0.31 -14.68
N TYR A 47 9.67 0.83 -13.99
CA TYR A 47 8.60 1.09 -13.04
C TYR A 47 7.40 1.67 -13.75
N GLN A 48 6.20 1.25 -13.33
CA GLN A 48 4.96 1.69 -13.96
C GLN A 48 4.02 2.32 -12.94
N GLN A 49 3.56 3.53 -13.24
CA GLN A 49 2.75 4.36 -12.36
C GLN A 49 1.48 3.64 -11.91
N GLN A 50 0.81 2.92 -12.82
CA GLN A 50 -0.40 2.15 -12.52
C GLN A 50 -0.17 1.06 -11.46
N SER A 51 0.94 0.31 -11.56
CA SER A 51 1.28 -0.71 -10.56
C SER A 51 1.49 -0.08 -9.19
N GLY A 52 2.14 1.09 -9.15
CA GLY A 52 2.28 1.92 -7.98
C GLY A 52 0.93 2.28 -7.35
N LEU A 53 0.01 2.83 -8.14
CA LEU A 53 -1.32 3.22 -7.66
C LEU A 53 -2.09 2.05 -7.06
N VAL A 54 -1.97 0.84 -7.62
CA VAL A 54 -2.59 -0.38 -7.06
C VAL A 54 -2.07 -0.66 -5.64
N TRP A 55 -0.76 -0.57 -5.41
CA TRP A 55 -0.19 -0.72 -4.06
C TRP A 55 -0.70 0.36 -3.10
N GLY A 56 -0.86 1.61 -3.57
CA GLY A 56 -1.43 2.69 -2.79
C GLY A 56 -2.89 2.43 -2.39
N LEU A 57 -3.71 1.94 -3.32
CA LEU A 57 -5.10 1.57 -3.05
C LEU A 57 -5.20 0.41 -2.05
N LEU A 58 -4.36 -0.62 -2.20
CA LEU A 58 -4.31 -1.75 -1.27
C LEU A 58 -3.88 -1.30 0.14
N THR A 59 -2.92 -0.37 0.22
CA THR A 59 -2.52 0.27 1.49
C THR A 59 -3.71 0.93 2.17
N ALA A 60 -4.45 1.76 1.43
CA ALA A 60 -5.60 2.49 1.96
C ALA A 60 -6.73 1.53 2.38
N ALA A 61 -7.03 0.52 1.57
CA ALA A 61 -8.09 -0.45 1.84
C ALA A 61 -7.80 -1.28 3.09
N THR A 62 -6.57 -1.77 3.25
CA THR A 62 -6.16 -2.55 4.42
C THR A 62 -6.08 -1.71 5.69
N PHE A 63 -5.62 -0.46 5.60
CA PHE A 63 -5.61 0.47 6.72
C PHE A 63 -7.03 0.82 7.19
N ALA A 64 -7.91 1.18 6.25
CA ALA A 64 -9.31 1.47 6.54
C ALA A 64 -10.02 0.24 7.15
N GLY A 65 -9.76 -0.94 6.58
CA GLY A 65 -10.26 -2.21 7.12
C GLY A 65 -9.81 -2.44 8.56
N ALA A 66 -8.53 -2.21 8.88
CA ALA A 66 -8.02 -2.34 10.25
C ALA A 66 -8.74 -1.39 11.21
N ILE A 67 -8.91 -0.12 10.83
CA ILE A 67 -9.64 0.88 11.64
C ILE A 67 -11.07 0.43 11.88
N ILE A 68 -11.80 0.04 10.84
CA ILE A 68 -13.19 -0.41 10.95
C ILE A 68 -13.29 -1.61 11.92
N VAL A 69 -12.41 -2.59 11.78
CA VAL A 69 -12.38 -3.77 12.65
C VAL A 69 -12.12 -3.38 14.12
N ILE A 70 -11.18 -2.46 14.37
CA ILE A 70 -10.90 -1.95 15.71
C ILE A 70 -12.12 -1.23 16.29
N LEU A 71 -12.72 -0.32 15.55
CA LEU A 71 -13.90 0.46 15.99
C LEU A 71 -15.11 -0.46 16.28
N LEU A 72 -15.36 -1.44 15.41
CA LEU A 72 -16.42 -2.43 15.62
C LEU A 72 -16.14 -3.31 16.84
N SER A 73 -14.87 -3.60 17.13
CA SER A 73 -14.50 -4.36 18.33
C SER A 73 -14.69 -3.57 19.63
N TRP A 74 -14.49 -2.26 19.60
CA TRP A 74 -14.75 -1.38 20.74
C TRP A 74 -16.24 -1.22 21.02
N LYS A 75 -17.08 -1.11 19.99
CA LYS A 75 -18.54 -0.93 20.17
C LYS A 75 -19.25 -2.18 20.74
N ARG A 76 -18.66 -3.37 20.60
CA ARG A 76 -19.23 -4.65 21.07
C ARG A 76 -18.75 -5.08 22.45
N GLY A 77 -17.81 -4.35 23.05
CA GLY A 77 -17.22 -4.65 24.35
C GLY A 77 -17.89 -3.91 25.50
#